data_AF-A0A3R7BSA6-F1
#
_entry.id   AF-A0A3R7BSA6-F1
#
_cell.length_a   1.000
_cell.length_b   1.000
_cell.length_c   1.000
_cell.angle_alpha   90.00
_cell.angle_beta   90.00
_cell.angle_gamma   90.00
#
_symmetry.space_group_name_H-M   'P 1'
#
loop_
_entity.id
_entity.type
_entity.pdbx_description
1 polymer ?
#
loop_
_entity_poly.entity_id
_entity_poly.type
_entity_poly.pdbx_seq_one_letter_code
_entity_poly.pdbx_strand_id
1 'polypeptide(L)'
;MALLAQNAVAAGHDGASAAAGPWKLSLEFPVYMPLMKQCTHRPTRQLLYGAFVSKASTPPYDNAPVIREMLQLRQSRARLLGFRTFADLSLQDKMAPSVAVVEDMLRDLCDKVLPLARAELDEVQVFAAAHGHVPPLAQWDISYWSEKLRKDRYEVDDESIKPYFPFARAADGLEETWHPDVRYFQIRAMDEPSTPVIGHFYVDPYTRPGQKNAGTWCDTIVSRSKVLRTDKAPVRLPVFSLSCNQPPSVDAASSGLMAFGGVQNLFHTFGYGLRDVFTSAEYTAASSADGIEYDAIEIAPQFLSLFCHRRGRQVPPRVV
;
A
#
# COMPACT_ATOMS: atom_id res chain seq x y z
N MET A 1 -11.48 -7.98 -16.72
CA MET A 1 -12.92 -7.76 -16.93
C MET A 1 -13.80 -8.17 -15.74
N ALA A 2 -13.50 -9.25 -14.99
CA ALA A 2 -14.32 -9.72 -13.87
C ALA A 2 -14.66 -8.64 -12.82
N LEU A 3 -13.67 -7.89 -12.33
CA LEU A 3 -13.89 -6.80 -11.38
C LEU A 3 -14.82 -5.69 -11.91
N LEU A 4 -14.77 -5.40 -13.23
CA LEU A 4 -15.65 -4.39 -13.83
C LEU A 4 -17.10 -4.87 -13.94
N ALA A 5 -17.30 -6.18 -14.13
CA ALA A 5 -18.62 -6.79 -14.11
C ALA A 5 -19.20 -6.80 -12.68
N GLN A 6 -18.38 -7.14 -11.67
CA GLN A 6 -18.79 -7.05 -10.26
C GLN A 6 -19.21 -5.62 -9.89
N ASN A 7 -18.46 -4.61 -10.34
CA ASN A 7 -18.85 -3.21 -10.16
C ASN A 7 -20.19 -2.88 -10.83
N ALA A 8 -20.47 -3.46 -11.99
CA ALA A 8 -21.73 -3.26 -12.70
C ALA A 8 -22.89 -3.94 -11.98
N VAL A 9 -22.72 -5.17 -11.48
CA VAL A 9 -23.69 -5.86 -10.63
C VAL A 9 -24.00 -5.03 -9.39
N ALA A 10 -22.97 -4.55 -8.69
CA ALA A 10 -23.13 -3.67 -7.52
C ALA A 10 -23.82 -2.33 -7.85
N ALA A 11 -23.91 -1.95 -9.12
CA ALA A 11 -24.62 -0.76 -9.60
C ALA A 11 -26.04 -1.05 -10.11
N GLY A 12 -26.55 -2.28 -9.93
CA GLY A 12 -27.89 -2.70 -10.33
C GLY A 12 -27.98 -3.35 -11.71
N HIS A 13 -26.84 -3.77 -12.30
CA HIS A 13 -26.83 -4.54 -13.54
C HIS A 13 -26.64 -6.04 -13.26
N ASP A 14 -27.67 -6.71 -12.75
CA ASP A 14 -27.59 -8.10 -12.25
C ASP A 14 -27.11 -9.13 -13.29
N GLY A 15 -27.33 -8.87 -14.59
CA GLY A 15 -26.88 -9.73 -15.69
C GLY A 15 -25.43 -9.49 -16.14
N ALA A 16 -24.71 -8.55 -15.52
CA ALA A 16 -23.36 -8.19 -15.94
C ALA A 16 -22.36 -9.32 -15.68
N SER A 17 -21.63 -9.71 -16.73
CA SER A 17 -20.57 -10.71 -16.64
C SER A 17 -19.28 -10.20 -17.29
N ALA A 18 -18.17 -10.86 -16.98
CA ALA A 18 -16.88 -10.56 -17.62
C ALA A 18 -16.96 -10.68 -19.15
N ALA A 19 -17.80 -11.58 -19.68
CA ALA A 19 -17.95 -11.84 -21.11
C ALA A 19 -18.98 -10.94 -21.80
N ALA A 20 -20.14 -10.70 -21.17
CA ALA A 20 -21.28 -10.06 -21.85
C ALA A 20 -21.50 -8.57 -21.47
N GLY A 21 -20.84 -8.08 -20.41
CA GLY A 21 -21.09 -6.74 -19.89
C GLY A 21 -22.54 -6.55 -19.41
N PRO A 22 -22.97 -5.30 -19.10
CA PRO A 22 -22.17 -4.08 -19.14
C PRO A 22 -21.01 -4.11 -18.11
N TRP A 23 -20.00 -3.26 -18.33
CA TRP A 23 -18.87 -3.12 -17.41
C TRP A 23 -18.86 -1.73 -16.78
N LYS A 24 -18.65 -1.65 -15.47
CA LYS A 24 -18.53 -0.38 -14.76
C LYS A 24 -17.08 -0.12 -14.39
N LEU A 25 -16.55 0.99 -14.91
CA LEU A 25 -15.21 1.47 -14.61
C LEU A 25 -15.29 2.36 -13.36
N SER A 26 -14.52 2.02 -12.32
CA SER A 26 -14.36 2.86 -11.12
C SER A 26 -12.99 3.54 -11.12
N LEU A 27 -12.84 4.56 -10.28
CA LEU A 27 -11.57 5.25 -10.06
C LEU A 27 -10.74 4.61 -8.93
N GLU A 28 -11.17 3.46 -8.42
CA GLU A 28 -10.39 2.68 -7.46
C GLU A 28 -9.13 2.16 -8.13
N PHE A 29 -8.00 2.20 -7.42
CA PHE A 29 -6.69 1.89 -7.98
C PHE A 29 -6.60 0.51 -8.68
N PRO A 30 -7.22 -0.57 -8.15
CA PRO A 30 -7.25 -1.88 -8.81
C PRO A 30 -8.01 -1.92 -10.15
N VAL A 31 -8.85 -0.92 -10.43
CA VAL A 31 -9.52 -0.75 -11.74
C VAL A 31 -8.77 0.27 -12.59
N TYR A 32 -8.46 1.44 -12.02
CA TYR A 32 -7.84 2.55 -12.72
C TYR A 32 -6.48 2.19 -13.31
N MET A 33 -5.55 1.65 -12.52
CA MET A 33 -4.17 1.42 -13.01
C MET A 33 -4.06 0.37 -14.10
N PRO A 34 -4.72 -0.80 -14.04
CA PRO A 34 -4.71 -1.75 -15.16
C PRO A 34 -5.25 -1.13 -16.45
N LEU A 35 -6.30 -0.31 -16.38
CA LEU A 35 -6.82 0.40 -17.56
C LEU A 35 -5.81 1.42 -18.10
N MET A 36 -5.15 2.20 -17.23
CA MET A 36 -4.11 3.14 -17.65
C MET A 36 -2.90 2.46 -18.29
N LYS A 37 -2.56 1.22 -17.86
CA LYS A 37 -1.43 0.44 -18.39
C LYS A 37 -1.77 -0.36 -19.65
N GLN A 38 -3.00 -0.87 -19.78
CA GLN A 38 -3.33 -1.90 -20.79
C GLN A 38 -4.37 -1.45 -21.81
N CYS A 39 -5.24 -0.48 -21.50
CA CYS A 39 -6.32 -0.07 -22.41
C CYS A 39 -5.74 0.55 -23.68
N THR A 40 -6.00 -0.06 -24.83
CA THR A 40 -5.56 0.43 -26.14
C THR A 40 -6.34 1.66 -26.61
N HIS A 41 -7.57 1.84 -26.13
CA HIS A 41 -8.43 2.97 -26.49
C HIS A 41 -8.01 4.24 -25.75
N ARG A 42 -7.23 5.09 -26.43
CA ARG A 42 -6.68 6.34 -25.86
C ARG A 42 -7.75 7.29 -25.27
N PRO A 43 -8.92 7.52 -25.91
CA PRO A 43 -9.95 8.38 -25.31
C PRO A 43 -10.45 7.87 -23.95
N THR A 44 -10.50 6.54 -23.74
CA THR A 44 -10.85 5.98 -22.42
C THR A 44 -9.79 6.29 -21.37
N ARG A 45 -8.50 6.16 -21.71
CA ARG A 45 -7.41 6.55 -20.79
C ARG A 45 -7.45 8.03 -20.46
N GLN A 46 -7.69 8.88 -21.45
CA GLN A 46 -7.82 10.33 -21.26
C GLN A 46 -8.99 10.67 -20.33
N LEU A 47 -10.16 10.07 -20.55
CA LEU A 47 -11.34 10.26 -19.71
C LEU A 47 -11.08 9.81 -18.26
N LEU A 48 -10.51 8.62 -18.07
CA LEU A 48 -10.21 8.07 -16.75
C LEU A 48 -9.17 8.90 -16.01
N TYR A 49 -8.10 9.31 -16.70
CA TYR A 49 -7.08 10.18 -16.13
C TYR A 49 -7.69 11.49 -15.65
N GLY A 50 -8.46 12.16 -16.51
CA GLY A 50 -9.14 13.41 -16.18
C GLY A 50 -10.03 13.26 -14.95
N ALA A 51 -10.89 12.23 -14.93
CA ALA A 51 -11.76 11.93 -13.80
C ALA A 51 -10.98 11.59 -12.52
N PHE A 52 -9.82 10.92 -12.63
CA PHE A 52 -8.99 10.56 -11.49
C PHE A 52 -8.30 11.77 -10.85
N VAL A 53 -7.73 12.66 -11.67
CA VAL A 53 -7.01 13.84 -11.16
C VAL A 53 -7.93 14.97 -10.72
N SER A 54 -9.19 14.98 -11.18
CA SER A 54 -10.22 15.94 -10.75
C SER A 54 -11.13 15.38 -9.63
N LYS A 55 -10.75 14.30 -8.96
CA LYS A 55 -11.54 13.76 -7.84
C LYS A 55 -11.69 14.82 -6.76
N ALA A 56 -12.91 14.96 -6.26
CA ALA A 56 -13.26 15.88 -5.18
C ALA A 56 -12.85 17.35 -5.46
N SER A 57 -13.02 17.81 -6.71
CA SER A 57 -12.69 19.19 -7.13
C SER A 57 -13.91 19.97 -7.64
N THR A 58 -15.12 19.46 -7.47
CA THR A 58 -16.38 20.09 -7.90
C THR A 58 -17.49 19.86 -6.87
N PRO A 59 -18.41 20.82 -6.65
CA PRO A 59 -19.53 20.63 -5.73
C PRO A 59 -20.40 19.39 -6.06
N PRO A 60 -20.98 18.71 -5.04
CA PRO A 60 -20.90 19.00 -3.61
C PRO A 60 -19.65 18.43 -2.91
N TYR A 61 -18.74 17.79 -3.66
CA TYR A 61 -17.59 17.07 -3.11
C TYR A 61 -16.27 17.84 -3.25
N ASP A 62 -16.31 19.17 -3.36
CA ASP A 62 -15.11 19.99 -3.57
C ASP A 62 -14.28 20.12 -2.29
N ASN A 63 -13.05 19.60 -2.31
CA ASN A 63 -12.11 19.67 -1.21
C ASN A 63 -11.31 21.00 -1.17
N ALA A 64 -11.34 21.83 -2.22
CA ALA A 64 -10.53 23.04 -2.26
C ALA A 64 -10.86 24.06 -1.15
N PRO A 65 -12.14 24.32 -0.79
CA PRO A 65 -12.48 25.14 0.38
C PRO A 65 -11.97 24.54 1.69
N VAL A 66 -12.14 23.22 1.88
CA VAL A 66 -11.71 22.50 3.09
C VAL A 66 -10.20 22.57 3.27
N ILE A 67 -9.42 22.35 2.20
CA ILE A 67 -7.96 22.44 2.24
C ILE A 67 -7.51 23.86 2.61
N ARG A 68 -8.14 24.89 2.04
CA ARG A 68 -7.80 26.29 2.38
C ARG A 68 -8.05 26.61 3.84
N GLU A 69 -9.18 26.18 4.38
CA GLU A 69 -9.48 26.33 5.80
C GLU A 69 -8.48 25.56 6.68
N MET A 70 -8.17 24.30 6.34
CA MET A 70 -7.17 23.51 7.05
C MET A 70 -5.80 24.19 7.10
N LEU A 71 -5.35 24.80 5.99
CA LEU A 71 -4.08 25.52 5.93
C LEU A 71 -4.09 26.77 6.83
N GLN A 72 -5.19 27.53 6.84
CA GLN A 72 -5.36 28.69 7.72
C GLN A 72 -5.35 28.26 9.20
N LEU A 73 -6.10 27.22 9.55
CA LEU A 73 -6.16 26.70 10.92
C LEU A 73 -4.80 26.15 11.38
N ARG A 74 -4.08 25.44 10.51
CA ARG A 74 -2.70 24.97 10.78
C ARG A 74 -1.74 26.11 11.05
N GLN A 75 -1.81 27.18 10.26
CA GLN A 75 -0.98 28.39 10.46
C GLN A 75 -1.33 29.10 11.78
N SER A 76 -2.62 29.22 12.12
CA SER A 76 -3.07 29.79 13.40
C SER A 76 -2.61 28.95 14.58
N ARG A 77 -2.74 27.62 14.51
CA ARG A 77 -2.24 26.68 15.53
C ARG A 77 -0.75 26.82 15.77
N ALA A 78 0.06 26.92 14.70
CA ALA A 78 1.49 27.12 14.83
C ALA A 78 1.84 28.41 15.58
N ARG A 79 1.19 29.54 15.22
CA ARG A 79 1.41 30.83 15.87
C ARG A 79 1.02 30.82 17.34
N LEU A 80 -0.11 30.20 17.70
CA LEU A 80 -0.56 30.08 19.08
C LEU A 80 0.44 29.31 19.96
N LEU A 81 1.15 28.35 19.38
CA LEU A 81 2.17 27.55 20.06
C LEU A 81 3.58 28.16 19.95
N GLY A 82 3.73 29.38 19.42
CA GLY A 82 5.01 30.08 19.32
C GLY A 82 5.87 29.70 18.10
N PHE A 83 5.33 28.93 17.15
CA PHE A 83 6.04 28.54 15.92
C PHE A 83 5.74 29.49 14.75
N ARG A 84 6.72 29.66 13.86
CA ARG A 84 6.57 30.48 12.65
C ARG A 84 5.60 29.84 11.66
N THR A 85 5.77 28.56 11.36
CA THR A 85 4.96 27.80 10.41
C THR A 85 4.48 26.49 11.02
N PHE A 86 3.45 25.90 10.40
CA PHE A 86 3.02 24.56 10.79
C PHE A 86 4.09 23.49 10.50
N ALA A 87 4.98 23.72 9.54
CA ALA A 87 6.11 22.83 9.28
C ALA A 87 7.09 22.83 10.47
N ASP A 88 7.41 23.99 11.03
CA ASP A 88 8.25 24.10 12.23
C ASP A 88 7.62 23.36 13.43
N LEU A 89 6.31 23.53 13.63
CA LEU A 89 5.56 22.82 14.67
C LEU A 89 5.56 21.29 14.42
N SER A 90 5.34 20.86 13.18
CA SER A 90 5.33 19.45 12.80
C SER A 90 6.68 18.78 13.00
N LEU A 91 7.80 19.49 12.87
CA LEU A 91 9.12 18.89 13.02
C LEU A 91 9.56 18.70 14.48
N GLN A 92 8.81 19.23 15.47
CA GLN A 92 9.19 19.12 16.88
C GLN A 92 9.26 17.68 17.40
N ASP A 93 8.47 16.77 16.83
CA ASP A 93 8.38 15.36 17.21
C ASP A 93 8.96 14.43 16.13
N LYS A 94 9.87 14.95 15.30
CA LYS A 94 10.50 14.24 14.17
C LYS A 94 12.02 14.25 14.29
N MET A 95 12.67 13.33 13.60
CA MET A 95 14.12 13.25 13.55
C MET A 95 14.74 14.42 12.79
N ALA A 96 14.07 14.91 11.75
CA ALA A 96 14.56 16.00 10.93
C ALA A 96 14.69 17.31 11.74
N PRO A 97 15.88 17.92 11.80
CA PRO A 97 16.16 18.98 12.78
C PRO A 97 15.58 20.35 12.42
N SER A 98 15.24 20.59 11.15
CA SER A 98 14.66 21.87 10.70
C SER A 98 14.04 21.76 9.31
N VAL A 99 13.17 22.72 8.97
CA VAL A 99 12.58 22.84 7.63
C VAL A 99 13.66 23.00 6.55
N ALA A 100 14.71 23.79 6.83
CA ALA A 100 15.80 24.02 5.89
C ALA A 100 16.52 22.71 5.51
N VAL A 101 16.81 21.86 6.50
CA VAL A 101 17.46 20.56 6.26
C VAL A 101 16.57 19.62 5.43
N VAL A 102 15.26 19.62 5.69
CA VAL A 102 14.29 18.85 4.87
C VAL A 102 14.28 19.35 3.43
N GLU A 103 14.21 20.66 3.23
CA GLU A 103 14.20 21.24 1.89
C GLU A 103 15.51 21.00 1.14
N ASP A 104 16.67 21.10 1.80
CA ASP A 104 17.97 20.84 1.21
C ASP A 104 18.09 19.37 0.77
N MET A 105 17.64 18.43 1.62
CA MET A 105 17.58 17.01 1.26
C MET A 105 16.68 16.77 0.03
N LEU A 106 15.50 17.39 -0.02
CA LEU A 106 14.58 17.25 -1.15
C LEU A 106 15.14 17.85 -2.44
N ARG A 107 15.84 19.00 -2.36
CA ARG A 107 16.52 19.63 -3.50
C ARG A 107 17.66 18.77 -4.01
N ASP A 108 18.53 18.28 -3.12
CA ASP A 108 19.64 17.38 -3.49
C ASP A 108 19.13 16.08 -4.13
N LEU A 109 18.04 15.50 -3.60
CA LEU A 109 17.39 14.36 -4.22
C LEU A 109 16.86 14.71 -5.62
N CYS A 110 16.17 15.83 -5.76
CA CYS A 110 15.65 16.31 -7.06
C CYS A 110 16.77 16.46 -8.10
N ASP A 111 17.88 17.11 -7.73
CA ASP A 111 19.02 17.34 -8.62
C ASP A 111 19.64 16.04 -9.12
N LYS A 112 19.66 14.99 -8.29
CA LYS A 112 20.18 13.66 -8.64
C LYS A 112 19.21 12.85 -9.50
N VAL A 113 17.90 12.91 -9.24
CA VAL A 113 16.90 12.07 -9.92
C VAL A 113 16.35 12.69 -11.20
N LEU A 114 16.33 14.03 -11.32
CA LEU A 114 15.71 14.71 -12.45
C LEU A 114 16.37 14.39 -13.81
N PRO A 115 17.71 14.29 -13.95
CA PRO A 115 18.33 13.87 -15.20
C PRO A 115 17.93 12.44 -15.59
N LEU A 116 17.85 11.53 -14.62
CA LEU A 116 17.44 10.14 -14.84
C LEU A 116 15.97 10.06 -15.28
N ALA A 117 15.08 10.75 -14.57
CA ALA A 117 13.65 10.77 -14.90
C ALA A 117 13.38 11.36 -16.30
N ARG A 118 14.17 12.36 -16.72
CA ARG A 118 14.10 12.91 -18.09
C ARG A 118 14.56 11.89 -19.13
N ALA A 119 15.68 11.22 -18.89
CA ALA A 119 16.18 10.17 -19.78
C ALA A 119 15.17 9.02 -19.91
N GLU A 120 14.59 8.55 -18.80
CA GLU A 120 13.55 7.52 -18.81
C GLU A 120 12.30 7.95 -19.59
N LEU A 121 11.85 9.21 -19.42
CA LEU A 121 10.72 9.74 -20.19
C LEU A 121 11.06 9.79 -21.69
N ASP A 122 12.25 10.25 -22.05
CA ASP A 122 12.71 10.30 -23.44
C ASP A 122 12.77 8.91 -24.08
N GLU A 123 13.22 7.90 -23.35
CA GLU A 123 13.19 6.51 -23.79
C GLU A 123 11.76 6.03 -24.08
N VAL A 124 10.79 6.36 -23.21
CA VAL A 124 9.38 6.01 -23.41
C VAL A 124 8.80 6.77 -24.62
N GLN A 125 9.17 8.05 -24.81
CA GLN A 125 8.74 8.84 -25.96
C GLN A 125 9.27 8.29 -27.28
N VAL A 126 10.56 7.93 -27.35
CA VAL A 126 11.18 7.32 -28.53
C VAL A 126 10.52 5.99 -28.85
N PHE A 127 10.32 5.14 -27.84
CA PHE A 127 9.63 3.86 -28.03
C PHE A 127 8.20 4.04 -28.54
N ALA A 128 7.44 4.95 -27.94
CA ALA A 128 6.07 5.25 -28.38
C ALA A 128 6.02 5.76 -29.82
N ALA A 129 6.93 6.66 -30.21
CA ALA A 129 7.02 7.19 -31.57
C ALA A 129 7.35 6.11 -32.61
N ALA A 130 8.28 5.20 -32.28
CA ALA A 130 8.61 4.04 -33.12
C ALA A 130 7.40 3.11 -33.35
N HIS A 131 6.42 3.12 -32.45
CA HIS A 131 5.18 2.35 -32.53
C HIS A 131 3.96 3.19 -32.98
N GLY A 132 4.20 4.32 -33.64
CA GLY A 132 3.17 5.13 -34.30
C GLY A 132 2.44 6.11 -33.38
N HIS A 133 2.92 6.34 -32.16
CA HIS A 133 2.41 7.44 -31.34
C HIS A 133 2.91 8.80 -31.85
N VAL A 134 2.08 9.83 -31.78
CA VAL A 134 2.47 11.20 -32.13
C VAL A 134 2.96 11.91 -30.85
N PRO A 135 4.24 12.29 -30.75
CA PRO A 135 4.76 13.03 -29.60
C PRO A 135 4.17 14.45 -29.48
N PRO A 136 4.21 15.09 -28.29
CA PRO A 136 4.72 14.55 -27.04
C PRO A 136 3.71 13.62 -26.34
N LEU A 137 4.21 12.76 -25.45
CA LEU A 137 3.34 11.95 -24.60
C LEU A 137 2.52 12.84 -23.67
N ALA A 138 1.20 12.65 -23.65
CA ALA A 138 0.35 13.23 -22.62
C ALA A 138 0.40 12.38 -21.34
N GLN A 139 -0.06 12.95 -20.21
CA GLN A 139 -0.04 12.27 -18.91
C GLN A 139 -0.78 10.92 -18.90
N TRP A 140 -1.86 10.80 -19.68
CA TRP A 140 -2.63 9.55 -19.83
C TRP A 140 -2.02 8.54 -20.82
N ASP A 141 -0.90 8.89 -21.46
CA ASP A 141 -0.15 8.02 -22.37
C ASP A 141 1.06 7.37 -21.68
N ILE A 142 1.64 8.02 -20.65
CA ILE A 142 2.88 7.59 -19.98
C ILE A 142 2.76 6.14 -19.46
N SER A 143 1.81 5.85 -18.57
CA SER A 143 1.66 4.50 -17.98
C SER A 143 1.45 3.39 -19.02
N TYR A 144 0.77 3.70 -20.13
CA TYR A 144 0.52 2.75 -21.20
C TYR A 144 1.81 2.42 -21.96
N TRP A 145 2.55 3.43 -22.38
CA TRP A 145 3.79 3.24 -23.14
C TRP A 145 4.95 2.73 -22.29
N SER A 146 5.05 3.15 -21.03
CA SER A 146 6.03 2.60 -20.08
C SER A 146 5.80 1.09 -19.87
N GLU A 147 4.54 0.64 -19.78
CA GLU A 147 4.26 -0.79 -19.66
C GLU A 147 4.60 -1.56 -20.94
N LYS A 148 4.34 -0.98 -22.13
CA LYS A 148 4.74 -1.60 -23.40
C LYS A 148 6.25 -1.71 -23.53
N LEU A 149 6.99 -0.66 -23.19
CA LEU A 149 8.45 -0.66 -23.17
C LEU A 149 9.00 -1.69 -22.16
N ARG A 150 8.40 -1.77 -20.97
CA ARG A 150 8.79 -2.75 -19.95
C ARG A 150 8.63 -4.18 -20.45
N LYS A 151 7.51 -4.49 -21.12
CA LYS A 151 7.25 -5.82 -21.70
C LYS A 151 8.22 -6.16 -22.82
N ASP A 152 8.52 -5.18 -23.68
CA ASP A 152 9.48 -5.32 -24.78
C ASP A 152 10.91 -5.60 -24.27
N ARG A 153 11.36 -4.87 -23.23
CA ARG A 153 12.74 -5.01 -22.72
C ARG A 153 13.00 -6.22 -21.85
N TYR A 154 12.04 -6.58 -20.98
CA TYR A 154 12.31 -7.52 -19.89
C TYR A 154 11.61 -8.86 -20.05
N GLU A 155 10.64 -8.98 -20.98
CA GLU A 155 9.83 -10.21 -21.18
C GLU A 155 9.15 -10.72 -19.89
N VAL A 156 9.08 -9.92 -18.82
CA VAL A 156 8.45 -10.28 -17.55
C VAL A 156 6.99 -9.84 -17.57
N ASP A 157 6.09 -10.81 -17.60
CA ASP A 157 4.66 -10.61 -17.39
C ASP A 157 4.31 -10.82 -15.92
N ASP A 158 3.74 -9.81 -15.26
CA ASP A 158 3.38 -9.90 -13.83
C ASP A 158 2.38 -11.03 -13.56
N GLU A 159 1.55 -11.37 -14.54
CA GLU A 159 0.61 -12.50 -14.46
C GLU A 159 1.33 -13.86 -14.52
N SER A 160 2.49 -13.97 -15.19
CA SER A 160 3.21 -15.25 -15.30
C SER A 160 3.92 -15.64 -13.99
N ILE A 161 4.27 -14.66 -13.16
CA ILE A 161 4.94 -14.89 -11.86
C ILE A 161 3.96 -15.03 -10.68
N LYS A 162 2.70 -14.61 -10.85
CA LYS A 162 1.67 -14.67 -9.81
C LYS A 162 1.45 -16.07 -9.20
N PRO A 163 1.52 -17.20 -9.95
CA PRO A 163 1.41 -18.55 -9.39
C PRO A 163 2.47 -18.91 -8.35
N TYR A 164 3.61 -18.19 -8.32
CA TYR A 164 4.70 -18.46 -7.37
C TYR A 164 4.50 -17.79 -6.01
N PHE A 165 3.43 -17.02 -5.83
CA PHE A 165 3.15 -16.26 -4.60
C PHE A 165 1.78 -16.63 -4.01
N PRO A 166 1.64 -17.85 -3.46
CA PRO A 166 0.45 -18.21 -2.70
C PRO A 166 0.39 -17.42 -1.38
N PHE A 167 -0.80 -16.94 -1.06
CA PHE A 167 -1.12 -16.31 0.20
C PHE A 167 -1.21 -17.36 1.30
N ALA A 168 -0.75 -17.01 2.50
CA ALA A 168 -0.68 -17.92 3.62
C ALA A 168 -2.08 -18.46 4.00
N ARG A 169 -2.17 -19.78 4.23
CA ARG A 169 -3.35 -20.39 4.88
C ARG A 169 -3.36 -19.95 6.35
N ALA A 170 -4.55 -19.72 6.93
CA ALA A 170 -4.66 -19.40 8.36
C ALA A 170 -3.93 -20.47 9.18
N ALA A 171 -3.05 -20.02 10.09
CA ALA A 171 -2.18 -20.92 10.82
C ALA A 171 -2.86 -21.46 12.08
N ASP A 172 -3.52 -20.62 12.89
CA ASP A 172 -3.83 -21.02 14.27
C ASP A 172 -5.10 -20.33 14.82
N GLY A 173 -6.26 -20.99 14.79
CA GLY A 173 -7.41 -20.66 15.65
C GLY A 173 -8.75 -20.32 14.98
N LEU A 174 -9.82 -20.26 15.81
CA LEU A 174 -11.20 -19.86 15.50
C LEU A 174 -11.55 -18.54 16.20
N GLU A 175 -10.68 -17.53 16.09
CA GLU A 175 -10.97 -16.22 16.68
C GLU A 175 -12.09 -15.49 15.92
N GLU A 176 -12.83 -14.64 16.65
CA GLU A 176 -13.82 -13.77 16.04
C GLU A 176 -13.14 -12.80 15.06
N THR A 177 -13.71 -12.68 13.87
CA THR A 177 -13.21 -11.80 12.82
C THR A 177 -14.33 -10.91 12.30
N TRP A 178 -14.01 -9.69 11.87
CA TRP A 178 -15.00 -8.75 11.35
C TRP A 178 -15.50 -9.10 9.94
N HIS A 179 -14.89 -10.07 9.27
CA HIS A 179 -15.28 -10.52 7.94
C HIS A 179 -14.82 -11.97 7.68
N PRO A 180 -15.60 -12.81 6.97
CA PRO A 180 -15.23 -14.21 6.68
C PRO A 180 -13.91 -14.42 5.93
N ASP A 181 -13.42 -13.39 5.24
CA ASP A 181 -12.14 -13.41 4.53
C ASP A 181 -10.93 -13.04 5.40
N VAL A 182 -11.16 -12.51 6.60
CA VAL A 182 -10.09 -12.15 7.52
C VAL A 182 -9.48 -13.43 8.09
N ARG A 183 -8.17 -13.43 8.24
CA ARG A 183 -7.40 -14.57 8.76
C ARG A 183 -6.66 -14.13 10.01
N TYR A 184 -6.63 -14.98 11.02
CA TYR A 184 -5.95 -14.74 12.29
C TYR A 184 -4.70 -15.63 12.41
N PHE A 185 -3.66 -15.08 13.05
CA PHE A 185 -2.36 -15.70 13.21
C PHE A 185 -1.77 -15.39 14.58
N GLN A 186 -1.00 -16.35 15.10
CA GLN A 186 -0.16 -16.20 16.29
C GLN A 186 1.31 -16.13 15.87
N ILE A 187 2.13 -15.35 16.57
CA ILE A 187 3.56 -15.21 16.32
C ILE A 187 4.34 -15.89 17.44
N ARG A 188 5.19 -16.86 17.09
CA ARG A 188 6.10 -17.60 17.98
C ARG A 188 7.36 -18.01 17.23
N ALA A 189 8.40 -18.47 17.96
CA ALA A 189 9.58 -19.01 17.30
C ALA A 189 9.23 -20.33 16.58
N MET A 190 9.65 -20.46 15.32
CA MET A 190 9.31 -21.61 14.47
C MET A 190 10.05 -22.89 14.89
N ASP A 191 11.31 -22.75 15.31
CA ASP A 191 12.20 -23.84 15.73
C ASP A 191 12.01 -24.25 17.19
N GLU A 192 11.29 -23.44 17.97
CA GLU A 192 10.96 -23.72 19.36
C GLU A 192 9.47 -23.52 19.62
N PRO A 193 8.58 -24.44 19.19
CA PRO A 193 7.13 -24.29 19.31
C PRO A 193 6.63 -24.19 20.76
N SER A 194 7.44 -24.65 21.72
CA SER A 194 7.19 -24.51 23.15
C SER A 194 7.37 -23.07 23.66
N THR A 195 7.96 -22.18 22.86
CA THR A 195 8.08 -20.76 23.21
C THR A 195 6.70 -20.10 23.28
N PRO A 196 6.49 -19.18 24.24
CA PRO A 196 5.26 -18.43 24.35
C PRO A 196 4.98 -17.63 23.07
N VAL A 197 3.69 -17.40 22.80
CA VAL A 197 3.28 -16.41 21.80
C VAL A 197 3.84 -15.05 22.18
N ILE A 198 4.41 -14.35 21.20
CA ILE A 198 4.97 -13.00 21.38
C ILE A 198 4.08 -11.90 20.77
N GLY A 199 3.08 -12.28 19.99
CA GLY A 199 2.10 -11.35 19.41
C GLY A 199 1.09 -12.06 18.54
N HIS A 200 0.09 -11.31 18.09
CA HIS A 200 -0.98 -11.82 17.24
C HIS A 200 -1.25 -10.86 16.10
N PHE A 201 -1.79 -11.36 15.00
CA PHE A 201 -2.22 -10.47 13.93
C PHE A 201 -3.35 -11.02 13.09
N TYR A 202 -4.06 -10.09 12.46
CA TYR A 202 -5.08 -10.36 11.46
C TYR A 202 -4.58 -9.96 10.08
N VAL A 203 -5.03 -10.66 9.04
CA VAL A 203 -4.85 -10.22 7.66
C VAL A 203 -6.20 -10.14 6.98
N ASP A 204 -6.50 -8.96 6.45
CA ASP A 204 -7.69 -8.67 5.64
C ASP A 204 -7.23 -8.44 4.18
N PRO A 205 -7.23 -9.48 3.33
CA PRO A 205 -6.47 -9.46 2.08
C PRO A 205 -7.17 -8.75 0.92
N TYR A 206 -8.50 -8.80 0.87
CA TYR A 206 -9.25 -8.48 -0.36
C TYR A 206 -9.87 -7.08 -0.36
N THR A 207 -9.98 -6.51 -1.56
CA THR A 207 -10.77 -5.31 -1.85
C THR A 207 -12.25 -5.61 -1.67
N ARG A 208 -12.96 -4.72 -0.98
CA ARG A 208 -14.43 -4.74 -0.87
C ARG A 208 -14.97 -3.32 -1.16
N PRO A 209 -15.35 -3.04 -2.42
CA PRO A 209 -15.75 -1.70 -2.85
C PRO A 209 -16.87 -1.12 -1.97
N GLY A 210 -16.71 0.13 -1.54
CA GLY A 210 -17.67 0.83 -0.68
C GLY A 210 -17.74 0.35 0.78
N GLN A 211 -17.08 -0.75 1.14
CA GLN A 211 -17.07 -1.31 2.51
C GLN A 211 -15.68 -1.27 3.16
N LYS A 212 -14.61 -1.19 2.37
CA LYS A 212 -13.23 -1.14 2.83
C LYS A 212 -12.48 -0.02 2.13
N ASN A 213 -11.65 0.71 2.88
CA ASN A 213 -10.77 1.74 2.33
C ASN A 213 -9.76 1.11 1.35
N ALA A 214 -9.39 1.87 0.31
CA ALA A 214 -8.35 1.45 -0.62
C ALA A 214 -6.94 1.67 -0.04
N GLY A 215 -5.97 0.85 -0.47
CA GLY A 215 -4.56 0.95 -0.07
C GLY A 215 -4.04 -0.30 0.64
N THR A 216 -2.87 -0.21 1.24
CA THR A 216 -2.34 -1.24 2.14
C THR A 216 -1.82 -0.55 3.39
N TRP A 217 -2.25 -0.98 4.57
CA TRP A 217 -1.85 -0.36 5.84
C TRP A 217 -1.88 -1.35 7.00
N CYS A 218 -1.16 -1.01 8.07
CA CYS A 218 -1.10 -1.76 9.32
C CYS A 218 -1.81 -0.95 10.40
N ASP A 219 -2.76 -1.56 11.12
CA ASP A 219 -3.36 -0.95 12.31
C ASP A 219 -2.93 -1.71 13.56
N THR A 220 -2.33 -1.01 14.52
CA THR A 220 -2.11 -1.57 15.86
C THR A 220 -3.45 -1.60 16.60
N ILE A 221 -3.96 -2.80 16.89
CA ILE A 221 -5.22 -2.99 17.65
C ILE A 221 -4.95 -2.78 19.13
N VAL A 222 -3.92 -3.45 19.66
CA VAL A 222 -3.42 -3.22 21.02
C VAL A 222 -1.89 -3.26 21.03
N SER A 223 -1.26 -2.28 21.69
CA SER A 223 0.20 -2.24 21.83
C SER A 223 0.68 -3.03 23.04
N ARG A 224 1.95 -3.44 23.02
CA ARG A 224 2.64 -4.05 24.16
C ARG A 224 2.55 -3.13 25.38
N SER A 225 2.18 -3.65 26.56
CA SER A 225 2.10 -2.82 27.76
C SER A 225 2.27 -3.63 29.04
N LYS A 226 3.24 -3.23 29.87
CA LYS A 226 3.48 -3.82 31.20
C LYS A 226 2.48 -3.31 32.23
N VAL A 227 1.93 -2.11 32.03
CA VAL A 227 0.89 -1.53 32.89
C VAL A 227 -0.40 -2.35 32.83
N LEU A 228 -0.70 -2.91 31.65
CA LEU A 228 -1.89 -3.73 31.40
C LEU A 228 -1.62 -5.24 31.56
N ARG A 229 -0.62 -5.59 32.36
CA ARG A 229 -0.34 -6.99 32.74
C ARG A 229 -1.48 -7.58 33.56
N THR A 230 -1.56 -8.89 33.54
CA THR A 230 -2.44 -9.68 34.42
C THR A 230 -1.60 -10.72 35.16
N ASP A 231 -2.17 -11.39 36.16
CA ASP A 231 -1.48 -12.48 36.87
C ASP A 231 -1.04 -13.62 35.94
N LYS A 232 -1.75 -13.80 34.82
CA LYS A 232 -1.46 -14.82 33.80
C LYS A 232 -0.57 -14.33 32.66
N ALA A 233 -0.45 -13.01 32.50
CA ALA A 233 0.30 -12.39 31.39
C ALA A 233 1.14 -11.24 31.94
N PRO A 234 2.45 -11.43 32.15
CA PRO A 234 3.32 -10.41 32.77
C PRO A 234 3.48 -9.15 31.91
N VAL A 235 3.04 -9.19 30.66
CA VAL A 235 2.91 -8.07 29.73
C VAL A 235 1.70 -8.32 28.81
N ARG A 236 0.97 -7.27 28.43
CA ARG A 236 -0.02 -7.39 27.34
C ARG A 236 0.71 -7.60 26.03
N LEU A 237 0.41 -8.68 25.31
CA LEU A 237 0.96 -8.94 23.99
C LEU A 237 0.34 -7.99 22.94
N PRO A 238 1.13 -7.52 21.96
CA PRO A 238 0.63 -6.68 20.89
C PRO A 238 -0.23 -7.49 19.91
N VAL A 239 -1.24 -6.81 19.35
CA VAL A 239 -2.09 -7.31 18.28
C VAL A 239 -2.19 -6.24 17.21
N PHE A 240 -2.00 -6.60 15.95
CA PHE A 240 -2.15 -5.70 14.81
C PHE A 240 -2.98 -6.33 13.68
N SER A 241 -3.46 -5.53 12.74
CA SER A 241 -4.10 -6.01 11.52
C SER A 241 -3.36 -5.50 10.29
N LEU A 242 -3.31 -6.33 9.26
CA LEU A 242 -2.77 -6.00 7.95
C LEU A 242 -3.95 -5.90 6.98
N SER A 243 -4.26 -4.69 6.55
CA SER A 243 -5.25 -4.46 5.51
C SER A 243 -4.56 -4.39 4.15
N CYS A 244 -4.93 -5.29 3.24
CA CYS A 244 -4.53 -5.25 1.84
C CYS A 244 -5.76 -5.03 0.94
N ASN A 245 -5.55 -4.66 -0.32
CA ASN A 245 -6.64 -4.49 -1.29
C ASN A 245 -6.35 -5.27 -2.58
N GLN A 246 -6.18 -6.58 -2.41
CA GLN A 246 -6.06 -7.47 -3.56
C GLN A 246 -7.42 -7.69 -4.21
N PRO A 247 -7.50 -7.74 -5.55
CA PRO A 247 -8.70 -8.21 -6.22
C PRO A 247 -9.07 -9.60 -5.70
N PRO A 248 -10.36 -9.86 -5.37
CA PRO A 248 -10.83 -11.20 -5.09
C PRO A 248 -10.49 -12.15 -6.24
N SER A 249 -10.22 -13.40 -5.92
CA SER A 249 -9.94 -14.43 -6.92
C SER A 249 -11.17 -14.66 -7.81
N VAL A 250 -10.92 -14.85 -9.11
CA VAL A 250 -11.98 -14.99 -10.12
C VAL A 250 -12.39 -16.45 -10.34
N ASP A 251 -11.56 -17.38 -9.89
CA ASP A 251 -11.77 -18.83 -9.94
C ASP A 251 -10.98 -19.52 -8.82
N ALA A 252 -11.18 -20.83 -8.68
CA ALA A 252 -10.48 -21.64 -7.69
C ALA A 252 -8.96 -21.73 -7.94
N ALA A 253 -8.51 -21.63 -9.20
CA ALA A 253 -7.10 -21.74 -9.57
C ALA A 253 -6.29 -20.49 -9.20
N SER A 254 -6.93 -19.32 -9.20
CA SER A 254 -6.38 -18.03 -8.80
C SER A 254 -6.64 -17.70 -7.32
N SER A 255 -7.27 -18.63 -6.59
CA SER A 255 -7.56 -18.50 -5.16
C SER A 255 -6.29 -18.37 -4.35
N GLY A 256 -6.16 -17.24 -3.65
CA GLY A 256 -5.00 -16.95 -2.81
C GLY A 256 -3.71 -16.63 -3.57
N LEU A 257 -3.73 -16.23 -4.84
CA LEU A 257 -2.51 -15.79 -5.54
C LEU A 257 -2.31 -14.28 -5.50
N MET A 258 -1.07 -13.84 -5.25
CA MET A 258 -0.70 -12.44 -5.10
C MET A 258 0.25 -11.99 -6.23
N ALA A 259 -0.05 -10.84 -6.85
CA ALA A 259 0.91 -10.20 -7.75
C ALA A 259 2.14 -9.74 -6.96
N PHE A 260 3.32 -9.67 -7.59
CA PHE A 260 4.57 -9.32 -6.89
C PHE A 260 4.49 -7.99 -6.13
N GLY A 261 3.90 -6.94 -6.70
CA GLY A 261 3.68 -5.68 -5.99
C GLY A 261 2.79 -5.83 -4.75
N GLY A 262 1.84 -6.78 -4.76
CA GLY A 262 1.08 -7.16 -3.58
C GLY A 262 1.95 -7.84 -2.51
N VAL A 263 2.91 -8.68 -2.92
CA VAL A 263 3.87 -9.33 -1.98
C VAL A 263 4.73 -8.28 -1.32
N GLN A 264 5.26 -7.34 -2.12
CA GLN A 264 6.07 -6.26 -1.61
C GLN A 264 5.30 -5.38 -0.62
N ASN A 265 4.05 -5.03 -0.94
CA ASN A 265 3.18 -4.31 -0.01
C ASN A 265 2.91 -5.11 1.26
N LEU A 266 2.67 -6.42 1.17
CA LEU A 266 2.49 -7.26 2.36
C LEU A 266 3.74 -7.27 3.24
N PHE A 267 4.94 -7.44 2.66
CA PHE A 267 6.21 -7.38 3.38
C PHE A 267 6.42 -6.01 4.02
N HIS A 268 6.18 -4.94 3.27
CA HIS A 268 6.25 -3.59 3.79
C HIS A 268 5.32 -3.44 4.99
N THR A 269 4.04 -3.75 4.84
CA THR A 269 3.04 -3.56 5.90
C THR A 269 3.29 -4.47 7.10
N PHE A 270 3.77 -5.70 6.90
CA PHE A 270 4.15 -6.59 7.98
C PHE A 270 5.33 -6.06 8.80
N GLY A 271 6.21 -5.24 8.22
CA GLY A 271 7.31 -4.62 8.94
C GLY A 271 6.85 -3.67 10.05
N TYR A 272 5.70 -3.00 9.89
CA TYR A 272 5.06 -2.27 10.98
C TYR A 272 4.65 -3.20 12.13
N GLY A 273 3.99 -4.31 11.81
CA GLY A 273 3.55 -5.29 12.80
C GLY A 273 4.70 -5.97 13.54
N LEU A 274 5.77 -6.35 12.83
CA LEU A 274 6.96 -6.93 13.46
C LEU A 274 7.63 -5.98 14.45
N ARG A 275 7.67 -4.68 14.13
CA ARG A 275 8.17 -3.68 15.06
C ARG A 275 7.34 -3.63 16.34
N ASP A 276 6.01 -3.64 16.22
CA ASP A 276 5.11 -3.64 17.38
C ASP A 276 5.30 -4.90 18.24
N VAL A 277 5.59 -6.04 17.61
CA VAL A 277 5.83 -7.33 18.28
C VAL A 277 7.18 -7.39 18.99
N PHE A 278 8.24 -6.90 18.34
CA PHE A 278 9.61 -7.00 18.85
C PHE A 278 10.04 -5.84 19.75
N THR A 279 9.18 -4.83 19.97
CA THR A 279 9.50 -3.73 20.89
C THR A 279 9.74 -4.22 22.31
N SER A 280 10.79 -3.72 22.95
CA SER A 280 11.08 -3.95 24.38
C SER A 280 10.47 -2.87 25.28
N ALA A 281 9.89 -1.80 24.71
CA ALA A 281 9.31 -0.69 25.45
C ALA A 281 8.15 -1.15 26.35
N GLU A 282 8.18 -0.77 27.62
CA GLU A 282 7.25 -1.28 28.64
C GLU A 282 5.93 -0.52 28.70
N TYR A 283 5.90 0.72 28.22
CA TYR A 283 4.75 1.62 28.30
C TYR A 283 4.14 1.83 26.92
N THR A 284 2.80 1.84 26.87
CA THR A 284 2.03 2.00 25.62
C THR A 284 2.48 3.20 24.80
N ALA A 285 2.77 4.33 25.45
CA ALA A 285 3.20 5.57 24.78
C ALA A 285 4.55 5.45 24.05
N ALA A 286 5.38 4.46 24.40
CA ALA A 286 6.68 4.21 23.78
C ALA A 286 6.69 2.93 22.93
N SER A 287 5.76 1.99 23.17
CA SER A 287 5.67 0.74 22.42
C SER A 287 4.73 0.82 21.21
N SER A 288 3.86 1.84 21.14
CA SER A 288 3.02 2.11 19.98
C SER A 288 3.79 2.86 18.89
N ALA A 289 3.15 2.99 17.73
CA ALA A 289 3.62 3.86 16.65
C ALA A 289 3.82 5.32 17.08
N ASP A 290 3.09 5.80 18.10
CA ASP A 290 3.20 7.17 18.62
C ASP A 290 4.52 7.41 19.37
N GLY A 291 5.18 6.34 19.82
CA GLY A 291 6.47 6.40 20.50
C GLY A 291 7.67 6.59 19.56
N ILE A 292 7.41 6.82 18.26
CA ILE A 292 8.41 6.87 17.21
C ILE A 292 8.22 8.16 16.42
N GLU A 293 9.33 8.84 16.16
CA GLU A 293 9.36 9.98 15.25
C GLU A 293 8.79 9.58 13.88
N TYR A 294 7.82 10.36 13.39
CA TYR A 294 7.01 9.95 12.23
C TYR A 294 7.83 9.77 10.95
N ASP A 295 8.95 10.48 10.80
CA ASP A 295 9.89 10.34 9.68
C ASP A 295 10.83 9.11 9.81
N ALA A 296 10.80 8.42 10.94
CA ALA A 296 11.50 7.15 11.18
C ALA A 296 10.59 5.92 11.06
N ILE A 297 9.26 6.13 11.09
CA ILE A 297 8.27 5.04 11.16
C ILE A 297 8.37 4.07 9.97
N GLU A 298 8.81 4.58 8.82
CA GLU A 298 8.96 3.86 7.54
C GLU A 298 10.24 3.02 7.46
N ILE A 299 11.19 3.12 8.40
CA ILE A 299 12.49 2.44 8.28
C ILE A 299 12.32 0.91 8.29
N ALA A 300 11.65 0.35 9.30
CA ALA A 300 11.40 -1.09 9.42
C ALA A 300 10.57 -1.67 8.24
N PRO A 301 9.42 -1.09 7.85
CA PRO A 301 8.64 -1.60 6.73
C PRO A 301 9.39 -1.49 5.39
N GLN A 302 10.10 -0.38 5.12
CA GLN A 302 10.92 -0.27 3.91
C GLN A 302 12.04 -1.30 3.89
N PHE A 303 12.75 -1.48 5.01
CA PHE A 303 13.79 -2.50 5.14
C PHE A 303 13.26 -3.91 4.86
N LEU A 304 12.08 -4.26 5.39
CA LEU A 304 11.50 -5.59 5.19
C LEU A 304 11.11 -5.81 3.73
N SER A 305 10.64 -4.77 3.02
CA SER A 305 10.31 -4.86 1.59
C SER A 305 11.51 -5.22 0.70
N LEU A 306 12.74 -4.89 1.12
CA LEU A 306 13.96 -5.23 0.37
C LEU A 306 14.19 -6.74 0.26
N PHE A 307 13.63 -7.55 1.17
CA PHE A 307 13.76 -9.01 1.12
C PHE A 307 13.05 -9.62 -0.10
N CYS A 308 12.04 -8.96 -0.67
CA CYS A 308 11.36 -9.42 -1.87
C CYS A 308 12.29 -9.48 -3.10
N HIS A 309 13.39 -8.75 -3.09
CA HIS A 309 14.38 -8.71 -4.17
C HIS A 309 15.64 -9.55 -3.87
N ARG A 310 15.76 -10.15 -2.67
CA ARG A 310 16.87 -11.03 -2.35
C ARG A 310 16.58 -12.45 -2.82
N ARG A 311 17.46 -13.00 -3.65
CA ARG A 311 17.49 -14.43 -3.92
C ARG A 311 17.86 -15.14 -2.61
N GLY A 312 16.96 -15.98 -2.08
CA GLY A 312 17.25 -16.80 -0.91
C GLY A 312 18.50 -17.64 -1.16
N ARG A 313 19.45 -17.65 -0.21
CA ARG A 313 20.39 -18.77 -0.12
C ARG A 313 19.51 -19.99 0.18
N GLN A 314 19.61 -21.04 -0.64
CA GLN A 314 19.03 -22.33 -0.27
C GLN A 314 19.62 -22.70 1.10
N VAL A 315 18.84 -22.54 2.15
CA VAL A 315 19.12 -23.21 3.41
C VAL A 315 18.69 -24.64 3.14
N PRO A 316 19.62 -25.62 3.07
CA PRO A 316 19.23 -27.01 2.91
C PRO A 316 18.23 -27.34 4.03
N PRO A 317 17.17 -28.11 3.74
CA PRO A 317 16.25 -28.53 4.80
C PRO A 317 17.08 -29.14 5.92
N ARG A 318 16.94 -28.61 7.14
CA ARG A 318 17.44 -29.30 8.33
C ARG A 318 16.68 -30.62 8.35
N VAL A 319 17.40 -31.70 8.05
CA VAL A 319 16.92 -33.05 8.27
C VAL A 319 16.68 -33.15 9.77
N VAL A 320 15.41 -33.31 10.15
CA VAL A 320 15.00 -33.71 11.50
C VAL A 320 15.33 -35.19 11.67
#